data_AF-A0A0Q6ZD16-F1
#
_entry.id   AF-A0A0Q6ZD16-F1
#
_cell.length_a   1.000
_cell.length_b   1.000
_cell.length_c   1.000
_cell.angle_alpha   90.00
_cell.angle_beta   90.00
_cell.angle_gamma   90.00
#
_symmetry.space_group_name_H-M   'P 1'
#
loop_
_entity.id
_entity.type
_entity.pdbx_description
1 polymer ?
#
loop_
_entity_poly.entity_id
_entity_poly.type
_entity_poly.pdbx_seq_one_letter_code
_entity_poly.pdbx_strand_id
1 'polypeptide(L)' 'MNDERERARQERLRTALRENLKRRKSQARGRTDQAVVTPEDDKALRDRGNVDKPMADEAD' A
#
# COMPACT_ATOMS: atom_id res chain seq x y z
N MET A 1 -12.04 -22.86 -21.83
CA MET A 1 -11.63 -22.89 -20.41
C MET A 1 -10.36 -22.08 -20.11
N ASN A 2 -9.33 -22.07 -20.95
CA ASN A 2 -8.13 -21.24 -20.71
C ASN A 2 -8.41 -19.73 -20.85
N ASP A 3 -9.28 -19.34 -21.77
CA ASP A 3 -9.62 -17.93 -22.00
C ASP A 3 -10.38 -17.29 -20.83
N GLU A 4 -11.24 -18.05 -20.14
CA GLU A 4 -11.95 -17.60 -18.95
C GLU A 4 -11.00 -17.38 -17.77
N ARG A 5 -10.01 -18.26 -17.60
CA ARG A 5 -8.96 -18.11 -16.57
C ARG A 5 -8.10 -16.89 -16.84
N GLU A 6 -7.75 -16.63 -18.09
CA GLU A 6 -6.97 -15.46 -18.47
C GLU A 6 -7.77 -14.16 -18.28
N ARG A 7 -9.06 -14.13 -18.65
CA ARG A 7 -9.95 -12.98 -18.37
C ARG A 7 -10.06 -12.71 -16.87
N ALA A 8 -10.31 -13.73 -16.06
CA ALA A 8 -10.38 -13.59 -14.61
C ALA A 8 -9.05 -13.12 -13.98
N ARG A 9 -7.91 -13.50 -14.57
CA ARG A 9 -6.59 -13.00 -14.17
C ARG A 9 -6.42 -11.53 -14.52
N GLN A 10 -6.80 -11.12 -15.72
CA GLN A 10 -6.70 -9.73 -16.18
C GLN A 10 -7.61 -8.80 -15.38
N GLU A 11 -8.81 -9.22 -15.04
CA GLU A 11 -9.72 -8.44 -14.18
C GLU A 11 -9.13 -8.23 -12.79
N ARG A 12 -8.61 -9.28 -12.15
CA ARG A 12 -7.91 -9.17 -10.86
C ARG A 12 -6.73 -8.23 -10.94
N LEU A 13 -5.91 -8.34 -11.99
CA LEU A 13 -4.75 -7.48 -12.20
C LEU A 13 -5.15 -6.01 -12.40
N ARG A 14 -6.18 -5.74 -13.22
CA ARG A 14 -6.70 -4.39 -13.45
C ARG A 14 -7.19 -3.74 -12.16
N THR A 15 -7.94 -4.48 -11.34
CA THR A 15 -8.41 -3.98 -10.06
C THR A 15 -7.25 -3.71 -9.11
N ALA A 16 -6.32 -4.66 -8.97
CA ALA A 16 -5.14 -4.47 -8.11
C ALA A 16 -4.30 -3.26 -8.54
N LEU A 17 -4.13 -3.05 -9.85
CA LEU A 17 -3.38 -1.92 -10.39
C LEU A 17 -4.08 -0.58 -10.11
N ARG A 18 -5.41 -0.51 -10.29
CA ARG A 18 -6.19 0.70 -9.95
C ARG A 18 -6.05 1.07 -8.48
N GLU A 19 -6.20 0.10 -7.58
CA GLU A 19 -6.04 0.30 -6.14
C GLU A 19 -4.62 0.72 -5.78
N ASN A 20 -3.60 0.12 -6.42
CA ASN A 20 -2.20 0.51 -6.21
C ASN A 20 -1.94 1.96 -6.66
N LEU A 21 -2.42 2.36 -7.83
CA LEU A 21 -2.29 3.73 -8.32
C LEU A 21 -3.02 4.73 -7.42
N LYS A 22 -4.19 4.37 -6.89
CA LYS A 22 -4.94 5.19 -5.93
C LYS A 22 -4.14 5.41 -4.65
N ARG A 23 -3.55 4.34 -4.09
CA ARG A 23 -2.66 4.42 -2.92
C ARG A 23 -1.43 5.27 -3.19
N ARG A 24 -0.72 5.06 -4.31
CA ARG A 24 0.46 5.86 -4.68
C ARG A 24 0.11 7.34 -4.86
N LYS A 25 -1.02 7.65 -5.51
CA LYS A 25 -1.49 9.04 -5.67
C LYS A 25 -1.81 9.67 -4.32
N SER A 26 -2.44 8.94 -3.40
CA SER A 26 -2.72 9.41 -2.05
C SER A 26 -1.44 9.64 -1.23
N GLN A 27 -0.45 8.74 -1.35
CA GLN A 27 0.84 8.87 -0.70
C GLN A 27 1.68 10.04 -1.25
N ALA A 28 1.55 10.32 -2.55
CA ALA A 28 2.22 11.46 -3.18
C ALA A 28 1.53 12.80 -2.91
N ARG A 29 0.22 12.79 -2.60
CA ARG A 29 -0.54 14.00 -2.27
C ARG A 29 -0.08 14.49 -0.89
N GLY A 30 0.75 15.54 -0.87
CA GLY A 30 1.40 16.07 0.33
C GLY A 30 2.93 15.87 0.37
N ARG A 31 3.50 15.07 -0.55
CA ARG A 31 4.95 14.88 -0.72
C ARG A 31 5.55 15.70 -1.87
N THR A 32 4.74 16.43 -2.64
CA THR A 32 5.26 17.28 -3.73
C THR A 32 6.12 18.45 -3.23
N ASP A 33 6.02 18.80 -1.94
CA ASP A 33 6.86 19.84 -1.32
C ASP A 33 8.00 19.27 -0.45
N GLN A 34 8.08 17.94 -0.27
CA GLN A 34 9.13 17.31 0.53
C GLN A 34 9.84 16.23 -0.28
N ALA A 35 11.05 16.60 -0.70
CA ALA A 35 12.25 15.80 -0.99
C ALA A 35 12.08 14.37 -1.51
N VAL A 36 12.87 14.04 -2.54
CA VAL A 36 13.08 12.71 -3.12
C VAL A 36 13.04 11.63 -2.05
N VAL A 37 12.00 10.79 -2.08
CA VAL A 37 11.82 9.67 -1.16
C VAL A 37 12.91 8.65 -1.44
N THR A 38 13.76 8.40 -0.45
CA THR A 38 14.82 7.41 -0.54
C THR A 38 14.28 6.01 -0.20
N PRO A 39 14.92 4.92 -0.67
CA PRO A 39 14.53 3.55 -0.30
C PRO A 39 14.43 3.31 1.22
N GLU A 40 15.21 4.05 2.00
CA GLU A 40 15.23 4.04 3.46
C GLU A 40 13.94 4.62 4.06
N ASP A 41 13.40 5.69 3.45
CA ASP A 41 12.12 6.30 3.85
C ASP A 41 10.94 5.35 3.62
N ASP A 42 10.97 4.61 2.50
CA ASP A 42 9.96 3.60 2.17
C ASP A 42 10.02 2.40 3.13
N LYS A 43 11.23 2.00 3.57
CA LYS A 43 11.39 0.98 4.61
C LYS A 43 10.82 1.45 5.94
N ALA A 44 11.11 2.69 6.36
CA ALA A 44 10.59 3.27 7.59
C ALA A 44 9.05 3.44 7.57
N LEU A 45 8.46 3.69 6.40
CA LEU A 45 7.00 3.77 6.25
C LEU A 45 6.33 2.40 6.41
N ARG A 46 6.97 1.33 5.93
CA ARG A 46 6.49 -0.06 6.11
C ARG A 46 6.58 -0.52 7.56
N ASP A 47 7.65 -0.14 8.26
CA ASP A 47 7.85 -0.50 9.68
C ASP A 47 6.85 0.21 10.60
N ARG A 48 6.57 1.50 10.34
CA ARG A 48 5.54 2.26 11.08
C ARG A 48 4.12 1.72 10.90
N GLY A 49 3.83 1.03 9.79
CA GLY A 49 2.55 0.34 9.58
C GLY A 49 2.36 -0.91 10.45
N ASN A 50 3.38 -1.34 11.20
CA ASN A 50 3.35 -2.54 12.04
C ASN A 50 3.27 -2.23 13.56
N VAL A 51 3.19 -0.95 13.96
CA VAL A 51 3.23 -0.54 15.38
C VAL A 51 1.84 -0.30 16.00
N ASP A 52 0.76 -0.27 15.20
CA ASP A 52 -0.62 -0.09 15.70
C ASP A 52 -1.33 -1.42 16.02
N LYS A 53 -0.64 -2.35 16.70
CA LYS A 53 -1.34 -3.37 17.50
C LYS A 53 -1.66 -2.74 18.85
N PRO A 54 -2.93 -2.56 19.23
CA PRO A 54 -3.26 -2.04 20.54
C PRO A 54 -2.79 -3.05 21.60
N MET A 55 -1.88 -2.62 22.46
CA MET A 55 -1.66 -3.25 23.76
C MET A 55 -2.95 -3.05 24.56
N ALA A 56 -3.85 -4.03 24.50
CA ALA A 56 -5.01 -4.06 25.37
C ALA A 56 -4.54 -4.33 26.80
N ASP A 57 -4.82 -3.37 27.68
CA ASP A 57 -4.88 -3.40 29.15
C ASP A 57 -4.02 -4.43 29.90
N GLU A 58 -2.93 -3.96 30.52
CA GLU A 58 -2.56 -4.39 31.87
C GLU A 58 -2.89 -3.25 32.83
N ALA A 59 -4.00 -3.40 33.57
CA ALA A 59 -4.35 -2.56 34.71
C ALA A 59 -4.35 -3.42 35.98
N ASP A 60 -3.49 -3.01 36.93
CA ASP A 60 -3.26 -3.40 38.33
C ASP A 60 -3.05 -4.88 38.72
#